data_AF-L7JVF1-F1
#
_entry.id   AF-L7JVF1-F1
#
_cell.length_a   1.000
_cell.length_b   1.000
_cell.length_c   1.000
_cell.angle_alpha   90.00
_cell.angle_beta   90.00
_cell.angle_gamma   90.00
#
_symmetry.space_group_name_H-M   'P 1'
#
loop_
_entity.id
_entity.type
_entity.pdbx_description
1 polymer ?
#
loop_
_entity_poly.entity_id
_entity_poly.type
_entity_poly.pdbx_seq_one_letter_code
_entity_poly.pdbx_strand_id
1 'polypeptide(L)' 'VDLGFKIDLPEDVLINLYMRSGLALRKGLSVVGKRIYGSNEEVCVEIRNYSEEVYRASKGDRIVQMVFHEVLTSK' A
#
# COMPACT_ATOMS: atom_id res chain seq x y z
N VAL A 1 -4.43 -8.07 0.09
CA VAL A 1 -3.64 -8.40 1.29
C VAL A 1 -4.05 -7.44 2.39
N ASP A 2 -4.66 -7.94 3.44
CA ASP A 2 -5.11 -7.11 4.56
C ASP A 2 -3.93 -6.79 5.47
N LEU A 3 -3.79 -5.52 5.88
CA LEU A 3 -2.65 -5.05 6.65
C LEU A 3 -2.89 -5.08 8.17
N GLY A 4 -4.12 -5.41 8.62
CA GLY A 4 -4.44 -5.60 10.03
C GLY A 4 -4.60 -4.31 10.82
N PHE A 5 -4.82 -3.17 10.16
CA PHE A 5 -5.07 -1.90 10.81
C PHE A 5 -6.10 -1.04 10.04
N LYS A 6 -6.72 -0.12 10.77
CA LYS A 6 -7.56 0.97 10.26
C LYS A 6 -6.84 2.28 10.49
N ILE A 7 -7.12 3.28 9.67
CA ILE A 7 -6.48 4.59 9.80
C ILE A 7 -7.47 5.72 9.53
N ASP A 8 -7.51 6.66 10.46
CA ASP A 8 -8.16 7.94 10.29
C ASP A 8 -7.12 8.98 9.86
N LEU A 9 -7.50 9.89 8.96
CA LEU A 9 -6.58 10.87 8.38
C LEU A 9 -7.19 12.28 8.45
N PRO A 10 -6.34 13.32 8.63
CA PRO A 10 -6.75 14.70 8.40
C PRO A 10 -7.30 14.91 6.98
N GLU A 11 -8.21 15.87 6.81
CA GLU A 11 -8.86 16.16 5.52
C GLU A 11 -7.89 16.53 4.39
N ASP A 12 -6.71 17.04 4.74
CA ASP A 12 -5.65 17.50 3.84
C ASP A 12 -4.51 16.48 3.69
N VAL A 13 -4.71 15.22 4.10
CA VAL A 13 -3.71 14.16 3.95
C VAL A 13 -4.28 12.96 3.19
N LEU A 14 -3.55 12.50 2.18
CA LEU A 14 -3.76 11.19 1.56
C LEU A 14 -2.54 10.30 1.80
N ILE A 15 -2.77 9.00 1.72
CA ILE A 15 -1.70 8.02 1.71
C ILE A 15 -1.65 7.33 0.35
N ASN A 16 -0.46 7.17 -0.19
CA ASN A 16 -0.19 6.22 -1.27
C ASN A 16 0.59 5.02 -0.73
N LEU A 17 0.19 3.82 -1.14
CA LEU A 17 0.96 2.61 -0.90
C LEU A 17 1.87 2.35 -2.10
N TYR A 18 3.16 2.21 -1.84
CA TYR A 18 4.16 1.88 -2.85
C TYR A 18 4.76 0.51 -2.59
N MET A 19 5.20 -0.12 -3.67
CA MET A 19 5.93 -1.37 -3.57
C MET A 19 7.31 -1.11 -2.96
N ARG A 20 7.82 -2.04 -2.15
CA ARG A 20 9.21 -1.97 -1.71
C ARG A 20 10.12 -2.31 -2.88
N SER A 21 11.08 -1.44 -3.19
CA SER A 21 11.93 -1.57 -4.39
C SER A 21 12.60 -2.93 -4.52
N GLY A 22 13.10 -3.50 -3.42
CA GLY A 22 13.71 -4.83 -3.42
C GLY A 22 12.75 -5.96 -3.79
N LEU A 23 11.48 -5.88 -3.39
CA LEU A 23 10.45 -6.85 -3.77
C LEU A 23 9.99 -6.62 -5.21
N ALA A 24 9.88 -5.36 -5.63
CA ALA A 24 9.55 -5.05 -7.02
C ALA A 24 10.63 -5.58 -7.99
N LEU A 25 11.90 -5.25 -7.73
CA LEU A 25 13.01 -5.63 -8.60
C LEU A 25 13.31 -7.13 -8.59
N ARG A 26 13.30 -7.77 -7.41
CA ARG A 26 13.73 -9.18 -7.27
C ARG A 26 12.60 -10.19 -7.39
N LYS A 27 11.35 -9.76 -7.19
CA LYS A 27 10.17 -10.66 -7.17
C LYS A 27 9.07 -10.25 -8.13
N GLY A 28 9.29 -9.22 -8.96
CA GLY A 28 8.32 -8.80 -9.96
C GLY A 28 6.98 -8.36 -9.36
N LEU A 29 6.98 -7.87 -8.12
CA LEU A 29 5.76 -7.42 -7.44
C LEU A 29 5.49 -5.94 -7.75
N SER A 30 4.21 -5.57 -7.88
CA SER A 30 3.78 -4.19 -8.01
C SER A 30 2.49 -3.94 -7.26
N VAL A 31 2.35 -2.77 -6.63
CA VAL A 31 1.07 -2.32 -6.09
C VAL A 31 0.16 -1.92 -7.25
N VAL A 32 -1.02 -2.50 -7.33
CA VAL A 32 -2.06 -2.07 -8.28
C VAL A 32 -2.90 -1.02 -7.59
N GLY A 33 -2.37 0.21 -7.56
CA GLY A 33 -3.04 1.44 -7.13
C GLY A 33 -3.92 1.35 -5.88
N LYS A 34 -3.43 1.84 -4.74
CA LYS A 34 -4.31 2.23 -3.64
C LYS A 34 -3.90 3.57 -3.06
N ARG A 35 -4.82 4.52 -3.17
CA ARG A 35 -4.80 5.78 -2.45
C ARG A 35 -5.81 5.70 -1.32
N ILE A 36 -5.42 6.13 -0.13
CA ILE A 36 -6.23 6.08 1.08
C ILE A 36 -6.47 7.52 1.52
N TYR A 37 -7.74 7.88 1.70
CA TYR A 37 -8.19 9.22 2.12
C TYR A 37 -8.71 9.23 3.57
N GLY A 38 -8.45 8.17 4.34
CA GLY A 38 -9.04 7.93 5.65
C GLY A 38 -10.38 7.20 5.51
N SER A 39 -10.57 6.14 6.30
CA SER A 39 -11.85 5.44 6.40
C SER A 39 -11.91 4.56 7.65
N ASN A 40 -13.13 4.19 8.05
CA ASN A 40 -13.36 3.19 9.10
C ASN A 40 -13.17 1.74 8.61
N GLU A 41 -12.68 1.56 7.38
CA GLU A 41 -12.45 0.26 6.77
C GLU A 41 -11.02 -0.22 7.01
N GLU A 42 -10.83 -1.53 6.93
CA GLU A 42 -9.50 -2.11 7.03
C GLU A 42 -8.62 -1.72 5.83
N VAL A 43 -7.38 -1.33 6.12
CA VAL A 43 -6.41 -1.04 5.07
C VAL A 43 -5.92 -2.35 4.47
N CYS A 44 -6.40 -2.65 3.26
CA CYS A 44 -5.83 -3.69 2.41
C CYS A 44 -4.94 -3.13 1.30
N VAL A 45 -4.11 -3.95 0.66
CA VAL A 45 -3.35 -3.61 -0.55
C VAL A 45 -3.51 -4.69 -1.62
N GLU A 46 -3.65 -4.25 -2.87
CA GLU A 46 -3.60 -5.13 -4.04
C GLU A 46 -2.17 -5.16 -4.59
N ILE A 47 -1.62 -6.37 -4.70
CA ILE A 47 -0.29 -6.60 -5.25
C ILE A 47 -0.42 -7.56 -6.41
N ARG A 48 0.03 -7.13 -7.59
CA ARG A 48 0.16 -8.00 -8.75
C ARG A 48 1.58 -8.57 -8.78
N ASN A 49 1.65 -9.87 -8.99
CA ASN A 49 2.89 -10.59 -9.27
C ASN A 49 3.03 -10.77 -10.79
N TYR A 50 4.10 -10.22 -11.37
CA TYR A 50 4.44 -10.35 -12.79
C TYR A 50 5.51 -11.42 -13.05
N SER A 51 5.99 -12.11 -12.01
CA SER A 51 6.92 -13.23 -12.14
C SER A 51 6.18 -14.57 -12.27
N GLU A 52 6.90 -15.59 -12.73
CA GLU A 52 6.42 -16.98 -12.74
C GLU A 52 6.56 -17.66 -11.36
N GLU A 53 7.29 -17.04 -10.42
CA GLU A 53 7.48 -17.57 -9.07
C GLU A 53 6.31 -17.21 -8.15
N VAL A 54 5.86 -18.16 -7.32
CA VAL A 54 4.89 -17.88 -6.25
C VAL A 54 5.58 -17.11 -5.12
N TYR A 55 5.13 -15.89 -4.86
CA TYR A 55 5.52 -15.14 -3.66
C TYR A 55 4.62 -15.50 -2.47
N ARG A 56 5.22 -15.89 -1.34
CA ARG A 56 4.51 -16.17 -0.09
C ARG A 56 4.88 -15.12 0.96
N ALA A 57 3.91 -14.28 1.32
CA ALA A 57 4.06 -13.37 2.45
C ALA A 57 3.69 -14.07 3.76
N SER A 58 4.41 -13.74 4.83
CA SER A 58 4.13 -14.16 6.20
C SER A 58 3.77 -12.96 7.09
N LYS A 59 3.09 -13.22 8.20
CA LYS A 59 2.80 -12.17 9.20
C LYS A 59 4.12 -11.57 9.70
N GLY A 60 4.21 -10.24 9.69
CA GLY A 60 5.43 -9.50 10.06
C GLY A 60 6.32 -9.14 8.87
N ASP A 61 6.07 -9.69 7.68
CA ASP A 61 6.79 -9.27 6.48
C ASP A 61 6.46 -7.82 6.12
N ARG A 62 7.52 -7.05 5.89
CA ARG A 62 7.42 -5.71 5.32
C ARG A 62 7.18 -5.85 3.82
N ILE A 63 5.92 -5.82 3.38
CA ILE A 63 5.54 -6.03 1.97
C ILE A 63 5.44 -4.73 1.17
N VAL A 64 4.91 -3.64 1.75
CA VAL A 64 4.75 -2.34 1.08
C VAL A 64 5.34 -1.22 1.92
N GLN A 65 5.39 -0.02 1.38
CA GLN A 65 5.69 1.21 2.12
C GLN A 65 4.53 2.19 1.99
N MET A 66 4.25 2.88 3.08
CA MET A 66 3.16 3.83 3.21
C MET A 66 3.75 5.24 3.21
N VAL A 67 3.29 6.10 2.30
CA VAL A 67 3.76 7.48 2.21
C VAL A 67 2.57 8.42 2.37
N PHE A 68 2.69 9.33 3.32
CA PHE A 68 1.73 10.38 3.57
C PHE A 68 2.04 11.56 2.64
N HIS A 69 1.00 12.12 2.03
CA HIS A 69 1.08 13.27 1.16
C HIS A 69 0.07 14.30 1.61
N GLU A 70 0.48 15.56 1.70
CA GLU A 70 -0.45 16.68 1.78
C GLU A 70 -1.20 16.82 0.45
N VAL A 71 -2.51 17.08 0.52
CA VAL A 71 -3.36 17.33 -0.64
C VAL A 71 -3.80 18.78 -0.65
N LEU A 72 -3.55 19.46 -1.77
CA LEU A 72 -4.10 20.78 -2.02
C LEU A 72 -5.54 20.64 -2.47
N THR A 73 -6.49 20.91 -1.58
CA THR A 73 -7.90 21.10 -1.91
C THR A 73 -8.14 22.56 -2.27
N SER A 74 -8.64 22.83 -3.48
CA SER A 74 -9.17 24.16 -3.78
C SER A 74 -10.42 24.37 -2.93
N LYS A 75 -10.45 25.48 -2.19
CA LYS A 75 -11.69 26.00 -1.61
C LYS A 75 -12.65 26.46 -2.71
#